data_AF-A0A0L0SCY3-F1
#
_entry.id   AF-A0A0L0SCY3-F1
#
_cell.length_a   1.000
_cell.length_b   1.000
_cell.length_c   1.000
_cell.angle_alpha   90.00
_cell.angle_beta   90.00
_cell.angle_gamma   90.00
#
_symmetry.space_group_name_H-M   'P 1'
#
loop_
_entity.id
_entity.type
_entity.pdbx_description
1 polymer ?
#
loop_
_entity_poly.entity_id
_entity_poly.type
_entity_poly.pdbx_seq_one_letter_code
_entity_poly.pdbx_strand_id
1 'polypeptide(L)'
;MSGSQALALPNLIPETGLRTLHLSSSVAAAHTLQALLRKTLLSLQDLALQGADFIDQCVHILLELFPPKLEHLSISAHRMTAFGSRVLFQRMPLKSLKLFGRTVFHEVLEALAVWLGQNTQLTHLRIDNLCDHGSNVTARKMLFEALPSRIKTLRLLTMAGSDEPMMVFAKHLPRLVQLQALDSGSSMA
;
A
#
# COMPACT_ATOMS: atom_id res chain seq x y z
N MET A 1 -1.70 -30.42 -8.66
CA MET A 1 -1.08 -29.97 -9.93
C MET A 1 -0.87 -28.44 -9.84
N SER A 2 0.32 -27.93 -9.49
CA SER A 2 0.51 -26.47 -9.32
C SER A 2 1.99 -26.02 -9.31
N GLY A 3 2.83 -26.58 -10.18
CA GLY A 3 4.27 -26.22 -10.24
C GLY A 3 4.71 -25.57 -11.55
N SER A 4 4.01 -25.79 -12.66
CA SER A 4 4.50 -25.46 -14.00
C SER A 4 4.06 -24.11 -14.55
N GLN A 5 2.98 -23.50 -14.04
CA GLN A 5 2.49 -22.23 -14.57
C GLN A 5 3.26 -21.00 -14.07
N ALA A 6 3.82 -21.03 -12.85
CA ALA A 6 4.55 -19.90 -12.27
C ALA A 6 5.88 -19.58 -12.99
N LEU A 7 6.51 -20.59 -13.60
CA LEU A 7 7.78 -20.45 -14.33
C LEU A 7 7.60 -19.92 -15.77
N ALA A 8 6.40 -20.01 -16.34
CA ALA A 8 6.15 -19.57 -17.72
C ALA A 8 5.83 -18.07 -17.84
N LEU A 9 5.25 -17.46 -16.79
CA LEU A 9 4.78 -16.07 -16.83
C LEU A 9 5.89 -15.04 -17.12
N PRO A 10 7.08 -15.11 -16.50
CA PRO A 10 8.16 -14.17 -16.83
C PRO A 10 8.63 -14.26 -18.28
N ASN A 11 8.48 -15.41 -18.93
CA ASN A 11 8.91 -15.62 -20.33
C ASN A 11 7.91 -15.08 -21.35
N LEU A 12 6.68 -14.79 -20.93
CA LEU A 12 5.60 -14.28 -21.80
C LEU A 12 5.49 -12.75 -21.77
N ILE A 13 6.23 -12.08 -20.89
CA ILE A 13 6.14 -10.63 -20.72
C ILE A 13 7.20 -9.96 -21.60
N PRO A 14 6.79 -9.01 -22.47
CA PRO A 14 7.73 -8.24 -23.27
C PRO A 14 8.70 -7.48 -22.35
N GLU A 15 9.99 -7.55 -22.68
CA GLU A 15 11.07 -6.95 -21.88
C GLU A 15 11.02 -5.42 -21.83
N THR A 16 10.18 -4.80 -22.66
CA THR A 16 10.04 -3.35 -22.74
C THR A 16 8.58 -2.93 -22.80
N GLY A 17 8.28 -1.81 -22.14
CA GLY A 17 7.01 -1.10 -22.31
C GLY A 17 5.88 -1.54 -21.38
N LEU A 18 6.04 -2.59 -20.57
CA LEU A 18 5.04 -2.93 -19.56
C LEU A 18 5.00 -1.83 -18.48
N ARG A 19 3.89 -1.10 -18.42
CA ARG A 19 3.66 -0.03 -17.44
C ARG A 19 2.87 -0.48 -16.23
N THR A 20 2.03 -1.50 -16.39
CA THR A 20 1.11 -1.96 -15.35
C THR A 20 1.30 -3.45 -15.15
N LEU A 21 1.56 -3.86 -13.90
CA LEU A 21 1.70 -5.25 -13.51
C LEU A 21 0.77 -5.56 -12.35
N HIS A 22 -0.18 -6.47 -12.59
CA HIS A 22 -1.10 -6.95 -11.56
C HIS A 22 -0.81 -8.43 -11.28
N LEU A 23 -0.43 -8.74 -10.04
CA LEU A 23 -0.18 -10.08 -9.55
C LEU A 23 -1.25 -10.44 -8.53
N SER A 24 -1.97 -11.52 -8.78
CA SER A 24 -2.95 -12.10 -7.85
C SER A 24 -2.39 -13.36 -7.16
N SER A 25 -3.09 -13.86 -6.14
CA SER A 25 -2.60 -14.80 -5.13
C SER A 25 -1.96 -16.09 -5.63
N SER A 26 -2.23 -16.53 -6.85
CA SER A 26 -1.64 -17.76 -7.42
C SER A 26 -0.24 -17.56 -8.02
N VAL A 27 0.20 -16.32 -8.23
CA VAL A 27 1.42 -15.96 -8.97
C VAL A 27 2.42 -15.18 -8.12
N ALA A 28 2.00 -14.62 -6.99
CA ALA A 28 2.81 -13.73 -6.15
C ALA A 28 3.84 -14.46 -5.25
N ALA A 29 4.41 -15.58 -5.70
CA ALA A 29 5.56 -16.14 -5.01
C ALA A 29 6.78 -15.21 -5.20
N ALA A 30 7.58 -15.05 -4.14
CA ALA A 30 8.72 -14.14 -4.10
C ALA A 30 9.64 -14.25 -5.34
N HIS A 31 9.93 -15.47 -5.78
CA HIS A 31 10.77 -15.74 -6.95
C HIS A 31 10.15 -15.22 -8.26
N THR A 32 8.84 -15.40 -8.45
CA THR A 32 8.12 -14.89 -9.61
C THR A 32 8.09 -13.37 -9.60
N LEU A 33 7.83 -12.75 -8.44
CA LEU A 33 7.91 -11.30 -8.29
C LEU A 33 9.29 -10.76 -8.68
N GLN A 34 10.37 -11.40 -8.20
CA GLN A 34 11.74 -10.98 -8.51
C GLN A 34 12.04 -11.06 -10.01
N ALA A 35 11.68 -12.16 -10.66
CA ALA A 35 11.88 -12.34 -12.11
C ALA A 35 11.10 -11.29 -12.92
N LEU A 36 9.87 -11.00 -12.53
CA LEU A 36 9.01 -10.03 -13.19
C LEU A 36 9.51 -8.59 -13.03
N LEU A 37 9.91 -8.22 -11.81
CA LEU A 37 10.46 -6.88 -11.54
C LEU A 37 11.76 -6.67 -12.33
N ARG A 38 12.66 -7.64 -12.42
CA ARG A 38 13.88 -7.52 -13.24
C ARG A 38 13.58 -7.23 -14.71
N LYS A 39 12.54 -7.83 -15.28
CA LYS A 39 12.15 -7.61 -16.68
C LYS A 39 11.42 -6.29 -16.92
N THR A 40 10.72 -5.76 -15.92
CA THR A 40 9.81 -4.62 -16.08
C THR A 40 10.30 -3.35 -15.38
N LEU A 41 11.44 -3.42 -14.70
CA LEU A 41 11.99 -2.41 -13.79
C LEU A 41 11.95 -0.99 -14.35
N LEU A 42 12.37 -0.81 -15.60
CA LEU A 42 12.59 0.52 -16.18
C LEU A 42 11.32 1.18 -16.75
N SER A 43 10.23 0.43 -16.88
CA SER A 43 8.98 0.92 -17.47
C SER A 43 7.79 0.89 -16.51
N LEU A 44 7.88 0.13 -15.42
CA LEU A 44 6.74 -0.09 -14.54
C LEU A 44 6.36 1.19 -13.79
N GLN A 45 5.07 1.56 -13.90
CA GLN A 45 4.44 2.73 -13.30
C GLN A 45 3.37 2.33 -12.28
N ASP A 46 2.68 1.22 -12.53
CA ASP A 46 1.63 0.67 -11.68
C ASP A 46 1.95 -0.77 -11.27
N LEU A 47 1.95 -1.02 -9.97
CA LEU A 47 2.13 -2.35 -9.41
C LEU A 47 0.99 -2.68 -8.45
N ALA A 48 0.26 -3.74 -8.76
CA ALA A 48 -0.72 -4.33 -7.85
C ALA A 48 -0.26 -5.72 -7.41
N LEU A 49 -0.05 -5.90 -6.12
CA LEU A 49 0.30 -7.16 -5.47
C LEU A 49 -0.86 -7.55 -4.57
N GLN A 50 -1.75 -8.37 -5.10
CA GLN A 50 -2.96 -8.83 -4.42
C GLN A 50 -2.81 -10.31 -4.08
N GLY A 51 -3.07 -10.70 -2.83
CA GLY A 51 -3.19 -12.10 -2.47
C GLY A 51 -2.56 -12.48 -1.15
N ALA A 52 -2.79 -13.73 -0.75
CA ALA A 52 -2.42 -14.22 0.58
C ALA A 52 -0.90 -14.36 0.79
N ASP A 53 -0.10 -14.50 -0.27
CA ASP A 53 1.32 -14.84 -0.16
C ASP A 53 2.28 -13.64 -0.24
N PHE A 54 1.77 -12.41 -0.15
CA PHE A 54 2.65 -11.25 0.02
C PHE A 54 3.19 -11.20 1.46
N ILE A 55 4.44 -11.65 1.60
CA ILE A 55 5.20 -11.75 2.86
C ILE A 55 6.37 -10.76 2.88
N ASP A 56 7.07 -10.65 4.01
CA ASP A 56 8.21 -9.75 4.18
C ASP A 56 9.32 -9.97 3.11
N GLN A 57 9.52 -11.20 2.65
CA GLN A 57 10.44 -11.50 1.55
C GLN A 57 10.05 -10.76 0.24
N CYS A 58 8.75 -10.64 -0.04
CA CYS A 58 8.27 -9.89 -1.21
C CYS A 58 8.55 -8.38 -1.05
N VAL A 59 8.51 -7.86 0.17
CA VAL A 59 8.91 -6.46 0.47
C VAL A 59 10.40 -6.26 0.20
N HIS A 60 11.27 -7.17 0.69
CA HIS A 60 12.71 -7.08 0.44
C HIS A 60 13.03 -7.06 -1.06
N ILE A 61 12.39 -7.93 -1.83
CA ILE A 61 12.55 -7.98 -3.28
C ILE A 61 12.07 -6.69 -3.93
N LEU A 62 10.93 -6.15 -3.50
CA LEU A 62 10.41 -4.88 -4.03
C LEU A 62 11.34 -3.71 -3.74
N LEU A 63 12.05 -3.70 -2.61
CA LEU A 63 13.01 -2.64 -2.27
C LEU A 63 14.35 -2.81 -2.98
N GLU A 64 14.82 -4.05 -3.12
CA GLU A 64 16.03 -4.37 -3.89
C GLU A 64 15.84 -4.01 -5.38
N LEU A 65 14.64 -4.25 -5.91
CA LEU A 65 14.27 -4.04 -7.30
C LEU A 65 13.17 -2.98 -7.43
N PHE A 66 13.30 -1.87 -6.70
CA PHE A 66 12.29 -0.82 -6.74
C PHE A 66 12.26 -0.17 -8.13
N PRO A 67 11.14 -0.24 -8.87
CA PRO A 67 11.08 0.35 -10.20
C PRO A 67 11.17 1.88 -10.10
N PRO A 68 12.16 2.53 -10.73
CA PRO A 68 12.39 3.98 -10.57
C PRO A 68 11.25 4.86 -11.09
N LYS A 69 10.34 4.31 -11.89
CA LYS A 69 9.15 5.00 -12.42
C LYS A 69 7.86 4.60 -11.73
N LEU A 70 7.93 3.80 -10.65
CA LEU A 70 6.72 3.35 -9.96
C LEU A 70 6.04 4.52 -9.27
N GLU A 71 4.81 4.83 -9.70
CA GLU A 71 4.01 5.91 -9.15
C GLU A 71 2.82 5.40 -8.34
N HIS A 72 2.31 4.22 -8.67
CA HIS A 72 1.11 3.62 -8.09
C HIS A 72 1.40 2.24 -7.52
N LEU A 73 1.18 2.08 -6.23
CA LEU A 73 1.34 0.80 -5.54
C LEU A 73 0.02 0.39 -4.87
N SER A 74 -0.38 -0.84 -5.11
CA SER A 74 -1.57 -1.46 -4.53
C SER A 74 -1.15 -2.77 -3.89
N ILE A 75 -1.27 -2.89 -2.57
CA ILE A 75 -0.85 -4.09 -1.83
C ILE A 75 -2.02 -4.62 -1.01
N SER A 76 -2.31 -5.91 -1.15
CA SER A 76 -3.12 -6.68 -0.20
C SER A 76 -2.21 -7.67 0.51
N ALA A 77 -1.82 -7.38 1.75
CA ALA A 77 -0.67 -8.01 2.39
C ALA A 77 -1.06 -8.86 3.60
N HIS A 78 -1.96 -9.82 3.40
CA HIS A 78 -2.54 -10.64 4.46
C HIS A 78 -1.55 -11.37 5.39
N ARG A 79 -0.26 -11.47 5.02
CA ARG A 79 0.79 -12.18 5.79
C ARG A 79 2.08 -11.35 5.98
N MET A 80 2.07 -10.06 5.66
CA MET A 80 3.20 -9.16 5.94
C MET A 80 3.22 -8.80 7.42
N THR A 81 4.40 -8.84 8.04
CA THR A 81 4.55 -8.51 9.46
C THR A 81 4.75 -7.00 9.66
N ALA A 82 4.78 -6.56 10.92
CA ALA A 82 5.19 -5.20 11.28
C ALA A 82 6.59 -4.83 10.74
N PHE A 83 7.51 -5.80 10.69
CA PHE A 83 8.85 -5.59 10.16
C PHE A 83 8.80 -5.30 8.66
N GLY A 84 8.15 -6.18 7.88
CA GLY A 84 7.95 -5.96 6.44
C GLY A 84 7.26 -4.63 6.15
N SER A 85 6.26 -4.24 6.95
CA SER A 85 5.56 -2.97 6.80
C SER A 85 6.46 -1.75 7.04
N ARG A 86 7.27 -1.77 8.10
CA ARG A 86 8.25 -0.71 8.39
C ARG A 86 9.26 -0.57 7.26
N VAL A 87 9.75 -1.70 6.77
CA VAL A 87 10.73 -1.77 5.68
C VAL A 87 10.12 -1.22 4.39
N LEU A 88 8.89 -1.62 4.05
CA LEU A 88 8.15 -1.12 2.89
C LEU A 88 8.06 0.41 2.86
N PHE A 89 7.79 1.03 4.00
CA PHE A 89 7.58 2.48 4.09
C PHE A 89 8.86 3.32 4.28
N GLN A 90 10.06 2.76 4.13
CA GLN A 90 11.29 3.50 4.43
C GLN A 90 11.54 4.70 3.51
N ARG A 91 11.20 4.64 2.21
CA ARG A 91 11.34 5.74 1.22
C ARG A 91 10.80 5.34 -0.16
N MET A 92 9.48 5.31 -0.32
CA MET A 92 8.86 5.12 -1.64
C MET A 92 8.31 6.44 -2.18
N PRO A 93 8.77 6.95 -3.34
CA PRO A 93 8.28 8.19 -3.94
C PRO A 93 6.96 7.98 -4.71
N LEU A 94 5.94 7.45 -4.04
CA LEU A 94 4.66 7.11 -4.67
C LEU A 94 3.73 8.32 -4.76
N LYS A 95 2.96 8.39 -5.86
CA LYS A 95 1.83 9.32 -6.02
C LYS A 95 0.51 8.71 -5.56
N SER A 96 0.41 7.38 -5.59
CA SER A 96 -0.77 6.64 -5.13
C SER A 96 -0.38 5.40 -4.34
N LEU A 97 -1.02 5.23 -3.19
CA LEU A 97 -0.92 4.03 -2.37
C LEU A 97 -2.30 3.48 -2.05
N LYS A 98 -2.48 2.17 -2.25
CA LYS A 98 -3.68 1.43 -1.82
C LYS A 98 -3.25 0.26 -0.95
N LEU A 99 -3.76 0.22 0.27
CA LEU A 99 -3.53 -0.86 1.23
C LEU A 99 -4.84 -1.59 1.50
N PHE A 100 -4.83 -2.90 1.29
CA PHE A 100 -5.98 -3.78 1.43
C PHE A 100 -5.72 -4.90 2.44
N GLY A 101 -6.81 -5.54 2.87
CA GLY A 101 -6.79 -6.75 3.68
C GLY A 101 -6.65 -6.49 5.18
N ARG A 102 -6.46 -7.55 5.95
CA ARG A 102 -6.27 -7.51 7.43
C ARG A 102 -4.88 -7.01 7.83
N THR A 103 -4.25 -6.21 6.99
CA THR A 103 -2.84 -5.86 7.11
C THR A 103 -2.58 -4.61 7.93
N VAL A 104 -3.64 -3.90 8.31
CA VAL A 104 -3.51 -2.59 8.95
C VAL A 104 -3.52 -2.77 10.47
N PHE A 105 -2.45 -3.35 11.00
CA PHE A 105 -2.17 -3.35 12.44
C PHE A 105 -1.51 -2.02 12.86
N HIS A 106 -1.44 -1.75 14.17
CA HIS A 106 -1.00 -0.45 14.67
C HIS A 106 0.42 -0.07 14.22
N GLU A 107 1.35 -1.02 14.14
CA GLU A 107 2.73 -0.78 13.68
C GLU A 107 2.79 -0.38 12.21
N VAL A 108 1.87 -0.89 11.39
CA VAL A 108 1.74 -0.53 9.97
C VAL A 108 1.25 0.91 9.85
N LEU A 109 0.28 1.30 10.66
CA LEU A 109 -0.24 2.67 10.72
C LEU A 109 0.82 3.67 11.20
N GLU A 110 1.62 3.31 12.21
CA GLU A 110 2.72 4.14 12.68
C GLU A 110 3.79 4.32 11.59
N ALA A 111 4.21 3.22 10.95
CA ALA A 111 5.17 3.29 9.86
C ALA A 111 4.65 4.10 8.67
N LEU A 112 3.36 3.94 8.34
CA LEU A 112 2.70 4.72 7.31
C LEU A 112 2.64 6.20 7.68
N ALA A 113 2.31 6.55 8.93
CA ALA A 113 2.29 7.94 9.40
C ALA A 113 3.68 8.59 9.28
N VAL A 114 4.74 7.89 9.70
CA VAL A 114 6.13 8.38 9.54
C VAL A 114 6.45 8.62 8.06
N TRP A 115 6.08 7.70 7.18
CA TRP A 115 6.32 7.86 5.74
C TRP A 115 5.48 8.98 5.12
N LEU A 116 4.21 9.14 5.50
CA LEU A 116 3.36 10.24 5.03
C LEU A 116 3.94 11.61 5.38
N GLY A 117 4.53 11.74 6.58
CA GLY A 117 5.24 12.96 6.98
C GLY A 117 6.49 13.28 6.15
N GLN A 118 7.05 12.29 5.45
CA GLN A 118 8.25 12.43 4.62
C GLN A 118 7.93 12.41 3.11
N ASN A 119 6.82 11.82 2.72
CA ASN A 119 6.42 11.69 1.32
C ASN A 119 5.85 13.02 0.81
N THR A 120 6.52 13.59 -0.19
CA THR A 120 6.14 14.88 -0.78
C THR A 120 5.30 14.78 -2.06
N GLN A 121 5.03 13.56 -2.55
CA GLN A 121 4.42 13.29 -3.85
C GLN A 121 3.04 12.63 -3.78
N LEU A 122 2.66 12.05 -2.63
CA LEU A 122 1.43 11.30 -2.48
C LEU A 122 0.21 12.21 -2.65
N THR A 123 -0.67 11.82 -3.58
CA THR A 123 -1.92 12.53 -3.88
C THR A 123 -3.15 11.63 -3.72
N HIS A 124 -2.96 10.31 -3.72
CA HIS A 124 -4.04 9.34 -3.57
C HIS A 124 -3.68 8.32 -2.49
N LEU A 125 -4.53 8.22 -1.48
CA LEU A 125 -4.38 7.25 -0.41
C LEU A 125 -5.69 6.49 -0.23
N ARG A 126 -5.60 5.16 -0.30
CA ARG A 126 -6.68 4.26 0.08
C ARG A 126 -6.19 3.29 1.14
N ILE A 127 -6.90 3.21 2.25
CA ILE A 127 -6.68 2.23 3.31
C ILE A 127 -8.02 1.56 3.58
N ASP A 128 -8.06 0.26 3.36
CA ASP A 128 -9.20 -0.57 3.72
C ASP A 128 -8.93 -1.27 5.06
N ASN A 129 -9.98 -1.51 5.83
CA ASN A 129 -9.90 -2.19 7.12
C ASN A 129 -9.06 -1.48 8.19
N LEU A 130 -9.34 -0.19 8.44
CA LEU A 130 -8.88 0.51 9.65
C LEU A 130 -9.54 -0.02 10.94
N CYS A 131 -10.48 -0.95 10.81
CA CYS A 131 -11.07 -1.72 11.91
C CYS A 131 -10.17 -2.89 12.26
N ASP A 132 -9.36 -2.72 13.31
CA ASP A 132 -9.03 -3.87 14.13
C ASP A 132 -9.53 -3.63 15.55
N HIS A 133 -10.03 -4.67 16.18
CA HIS A 133 -10.52 -4.68 17.57
C HIS A 133 -9.40 -4.39 18.59
N GLY A 134 -8.16 -4.18 18.12
CA GLY A 134 -7.02 -3.63 18.86
C GLY A 134 -6.28 -2.49 18.15
N SER A 135 -6.85 -1.89 17.09
CA SER A 135 -6.20 -0.77 16.38
C SER A 135 -5.99 0.42 17.32
N ASN A 136 -4.73 0.68 17.64
CA ASN A 136 -4.32 1.69 18.59
C ASN A 136 -4.86 3.06 18.15
N VAL A 137 -5.70 3.66 18.98
CA VAL A 137 -6.22 5.04 18.81
C VAL A 137 -5.09 6.01 18.49
N THR A 138 -3.93 5.84 19.13
CA THR A 138 -2.73 6.64 18.89
C THR A 138 -2.23 6.50 17.45
N ALA A 139 -2.11 5.29 16.91
CA ALA A 139 -1.62 5.08 15.56
C ALA A 139 -2.54 5.69 14.49
N ARG A 140 -3.86 5.67 14.71
CA ARG A 140 -4.83 6.35 13.84
C ARG A 140 -4.73 7.88 13.93
N LYS A 141 -4.53 8.43 15.12
CA LYS A 141 -4.28 9.88 15.29
C LYS A 141 -3.00 10.29 14.56
N MET A 142 -1.90 9.54 14.73
CA MET A 142 -0.64 9.79 14.04
C MET A 142 -0.82 9.77 12.52
N LEU A 143 -1.57 8.77 12.00
CA LEU A 143 -1.90 8.70 10.58
C LEU A 143 -2.58 10.00 10.11
N PHE A 144 -3.63 10.44 10.80
CA PHE A 144 -4.40 11.62 10.42
C PHE A 144 -3.60 12.92 10.51
N GLU A 145 -2.73 13.04 11.52
CA GLU A 145 -1.84 14.19 11.68
C GLU A 145 -0.75 14.24 10.62
N ALA A 146 -0.35 13.08 10.07
CA ALA A 146 0.68 12.98 9.05
C ALA A 146 0.15 13.12 7.62
N LEU A 147 -1.17 13.22 7.39
CA LEU A 147 -1.73 13.32 6.05
C LEU A 147 -1.17 14.54 5.31
N PRO A 148 -0.53 14.37 4.14
CA PRO A 148 0.01 15.49 3.39
C PRO A 148 -1.11 16.37 2.82
N SER A 149 -0.93 17.69 2.87
CA SER A 149 -1.88 18.69 2.36
C SER A 149 -2.16 18.61 0.85
N ARG A 150 -1.34 17.84 0.12
CA ARG A 150 -1.46 17.58 -1.32
C ARG A 150 -2.38 16.40 -1.65
N ILE A 151 -2.89 15.67 -0.66
CA ILE A 151 -3.85 14.59 -0.90
C ILE A 151 -5.07 15.16 -1.62
N LYS A 152 -5.40 14.55 -2.76
CA LYS A 152 -6.58 14.84 -3.57
C LYS A 152 -7.68 13.81 -3.35
N THR A 153 -7.31 12.55 -3.19
CA THR A 153 -8.25 11.46 -2.93
C THR A 153 -7.84 10.73 -1.66
N LEU A 154 -8.74 10.71 -0.68
CA LEU A 154 -8.58 9.99 0.57
C LEU A 154 -9.73 9.01 0.74
N ARG A 155 -9.41 7.72 0.82
CA ARG A 155 -10.39 6.68 1.08
C ARG A 155 -9.96 5.88 2.31
N LEU A 156 -10.75 5.98 3.37
CA LEU A 156 -10.52 5.37 4.66
C LEU A 156 -11.73 4.50 4.96
N LEU A 157 -11.72 3.27 4.48
CA LEU A 157 -12.85 2.36 4.66
C LEU A 157 -12.81 1.72 6.03
N THR A 158 -14.01 1.49 6.58
CA THR A 158 -14.25 0.80 7.86
C THR A 158 -13.47 1.47 8.99
N MET A 159 -14.01 2.58 9.50
CA MET A 159 -13.52 3.25 10.71
C MET A 159 -14.49 2.95 11.86
N ALA A 160 -14.47 1.73 12.38
CA ALA A 160 -15.17 1.38 13.62
C ALA A 160 -14.25 1.63 14.82
N GLY A 161 -14.85 1.88 15.97
CA GLY A 161 -14.15 2.14 17.24
C GLY A 161 -14.49 3.50 17.82
N SER A 162 -13.60 4.05 18.64
CA SER A 162 -13.82 5.34 19.32
C SER A 162 -13.89 6.52 18.36
N ASP A 163 -14.64 7.56 18.75
CA ASP A 163 -14.78 8.82 18.01
C ASP A 163 -13.50 9.67 18.02
N GLU A 164 -12.54 9.36 18.89
CA GLU A 164 -11.41 10.23 19.17
C GLU A 164 -10.45 10.41 17.97
N PRO A 165 -10.03 9.36 17.24
CA PRO A 165 -9.29 9.55 15.99
C PRO A 165 -10.09 10.37 14.97
N MET A 166 -11.41 10.22 14.92
CA MET A 166 -12.26 10.97 14.00
C MET A 166 -12.30 12.46 14.33
N MET A 167 -12.28 12.82 15.61
CA MET A 167 -12.14 14.21 16.03
C MET A 167 -10.78 14.79 15.60
N VAL A 168 -9.69 14.02 15.69
CA VAL A 168 -8.37 14.46 15.21
C VAL A 168 -8.39 14.64 13.70
N PHE A 169 -8.98 13.69 12.96
CA PHE A 169 -9.17 13.81 11.52
C PHE A 169 -9.98 15.06 11.15
N ALA A 170 -11.10 15.32 11.81
CA ALA A 170 -11.94 16.48 11.58
C ALA A 170 -11.19 17.81 11.83
N LYS A 171 -10.34 17.86 12.87
CA LYS A 171 -9.48 19.02 13.14
C LYS A 171 -8.38 19.21 12.10
N HIS A 172 -7.93 18.14 11.46
CA HIS A 172 -6.88 18.18 10.44
C HIS A 172 -7.45 18.45 9.03
N LEU A 173 -8.70 18.10 8.78
CA LEU A 173 -9.36 18.22 7.47
C LEU A 173 -9.19 19.59 6.80
N PRO A 174 -9.28 20.75 7.51
CA PRO A 174 -9.07 22.06 6.90
C PRO A 174 -7.67 22.29 6.29
N ARG A 175 -6.67 21.49 6.68
CA ARG A 175 -5.30 21.55 6.12
C ARG A 175 -5.19 20.81 4.79
N LEU A 176 -6.13 19.93 4.47
CA LEU A 176 -6.17 19.15 3.23
C LEU A 176 -6.84 19.96 2.11
N VAL A 177 -6.31 21.13 1.82
CA VAL A 177 -6.91 22.12 0.89
C VAL A 177 -7.02 21.62 -0.56
N GLN A 178 -6.29 20.57 -0.92
CA GLN A 178 -6.35 19.95 -2.25
C GLN A 178 -7.31 18.75 -2.31
N LEU A 179 -7.98 18.40 -1.21
CA LEU A 179 -8.86 17.24 -1.13
C LEU A 179 -10.09 17.45 -2.02
N GLN A 180 -10.26 16.56 -2.99
CA GLN A 180 -11.34 16.58 -3.98
C GLN A 180 -12.34 15.44 -3.74
N ALA A 181 -11.86 14.32 -3.17
CA ALA A 181 -12.69 13.16 -2.86
C ALA A 181 -12.32 12.60 -1.49
N LEU A 182 -13.32 12.47 -0.63
CA LEU A 182 -13.24 11.83 0.67
C LEU A 182 -14.28 10.72 0.74
N ASP A 183 -13.83 9.49 0.98
CA ASP A 183 -14.70 8.38 1.32
C ASP A 183 -14.27 7.81 2.68
N SER A 184 -15.11 8.01 3.69
CA SER A 184 -14.93 7.54 5.06
C SER A 184 -15.93 6.44 5.45
N GLY A 185 -16.51 5.75 4.46
CA GLY A 185 -17.61 4.81 4.66
C GLY A 185 -17.22 3.52 5.41
N SER A 186 -18.19 2.92 6.09
CA SER A 186 -18.10 1.52 6.52
C SER A 186 -18.32 0.62 5.30
N SER A 187 -17.35 -0.26 4.99
CA SER A 187 -17.59 -1.37 4.06
C SER A 187 -18.49 -2.37 4.78
N MET A 188 -19.81 -2.23 4.63
CA MET A 188 -20.72 -3.33 4.93
C MET A 188 -20.65 -4.31 3.76
N ALA A 189 -19.84 -5.35 3.94
CA ALA A 189 -19.86 -6.58 3.16
C ALA A 189 -19.84 -7.76 4.14
#